data_AF-A0A2N1QNF4-F1
#
_entry.id   AF-A0A2N1QNF4-F1
#
_cell.length_a   1.000
_cell.length_b   1.000
_cell.length_c   1.000
_cell.angle_alpha   90.00
_cell.angle_beta   90.00
_cell.angle_gamma   90.00
#
_symmetry.space_group_name_H-M   'P 1'
#
loop_
_entity.id
_entity.type
_entity.pdbx_description
1 polymer ?
#
loop_
_entity_poly.entity_id
_entity_poly.type
_entity_poly.pdbx_seq_one_letter_code
_entity_poly.pdbx_strand_id
1 'polypeptide(L)' 'MKSQRKKNRQEKLLKLIEQNPLATDEQLAGILSASISTIRLDRAVLAVPELRERM' A
#
# COMPACT_ATOMS: atom_id res chain seq x y z
N MET A 1 -18.44 -9.70 -2.28
CA MET A 1 -17.35 -10.24 -1.43
C MET A 1 -15.92 -9.79 -1.82
N LYS A 2 -15.59 -9.51 -3.09
CA LYS A 2 -14.23 -9.05 -3.49
C LYS A 2 -13.86 -7.64 -2.95
N SER A 3 -14.84 -6.76 -2.82
CA SER A 3 -14.62 -5.36 -2.39
C SER A 3 -14.14 -5.22 -0.93
N GLN A 4 -14.61 -6.08 -0.03
CA GLN A 4 -14.24 -5.99 1.40
C GLN A 4 -12.76 -6.33 1.64
N ARG A 5 -12.23 -7.35 0.95
CA ARG A 5 -10.80 -7.70 1.05
C ARG A 5 -9.91 -6.60 0.50
N LYS A 6 -10.32 -5.95 -0.60
CA LYS A 6 -9.63 -4.78 -1.15
C LYS A 6 -9.61 -3.63 -0.13
N LYS A 7 -10.77 -3.26 0.41
CA LYS A 7 -10.88 -2.16 1.39
C LYS A 7 -10.02 -2.40 2.64
N ASN A 8 -10.12 -3.59 3.25
CA ASN A 8 -9.31 -3.92 4.42
C ASN A 8 -7.80 -3.90 4.12
N ARG A 9 -7.37 -4.32 2.92
CA ARG A 9 -5.96 -4.25 2.52
C ARG A 9 -5.51 -2.82 2.35
N GLN A 10 -6.31 -1.98 1.71
CA GLN A 10 -6.04 -0.56 1.52
C GLN A 10 -5.93 0.20 2.85
N GLU A 11 -6.81 -0.09 3.82
CA GLU A 11 -6.72 0.48 5.16
C GLU A 11 -5.45 0.05 5.90
N LYS A 12 -5.05 -1.22 5.77
CA LYS A 12 -3.78 -1.71 6.34
C LYS A 12 -2.56 -1.08 5.64
N LEU A 13 -2.62 -0.91 4.33
CA LEU A 13 -1.57 -0.27 3.54
C LEU A 13 -1.30 1.16 4.04
N LEU A 14 -2.36 1.95 4.28
CA LEU A 14 -2.23 3.29 4.85
C LEU A 14 -1.54 3.27 6.21
N LYS A 15 -2.01 2.43 7.15
CA LYS A 15 -1.40 2.32 8.48
C LYS A 15 0.08 1.93 8.43
N LEU A 16 0.45 1.01 7.54
CA LEU A 16 1.85 0.60 7.37
C LEU A 16 2.71 1.73 6.82
N ILE A 17 2.18 2.51 5.88
CA ILE A 17 2.88 3.67 5.30
C ILE A 17 2.97 4.83 6.30
N GLU A 18 1.96 5.03 7.17
CA GLU A 18 2.03 6.00 8.27
C GLU A 18 3.09 5.61 9.31
N GLN A 19 3.16 4.32 9.66
CA GLN A 19 4.16 3.80 10.61
C GLN A 19 5.57 3.77 10.04
N ASN A 20 5.70 3.43 8.76
CA ASN A 20 6.97 3.42 8.05
C ASN A 20 6.82 4.09 6.67
N PRO A 21 6.97 5.43 6.61
CA PRO A 21 6.88 6.19 5.37
C PRO A 21 7.87 5.77 4.28
N LEU A 22 8.95 5.09 4.67
CA LEU A 22 10.02 4.63 3.78
C LEU A 22 9.86 3.16 3.36
N ALA A 23 8.77 2.49 3.74
CA ALA A 23 8.52 1.11 3.36
C ALA A 23 8.44 0.96 1.83
N THR A 24 9.20 0.01 1.29
CA THR A 24 9.17 -0.28 -0.15
C THR A 24 7.94 -1.09 -0.53
N ASP A 25 7.57 -1.03 -1.82
CA ASP A 25 6.44 -1.82 -2.32
C ASP A 25 6.62 -3.33 -2.10
N GLU A 26 7.86 -3.82 -2.17
CA GLU A 26 8.20 -5.22 -1.90
C GLU A 26 7.92 -5.63 -0.45
N GLN A 27 8.31 -4.78 0.50
CA GLN A 27 8.02 -5.02 1.91
C GLN A 27 6.52 -5.01 2.18
N LEU A 28 5.80 -4.02 1.64
CA LEU A 28 4.35 -3.89 1.78
C LEU A 28 3.61 -5.07 1.13
N ALA A 29 4.08 -5.54 -0.02
CA ALA A 29 3.56 -6.71 -0.73
C ALA A 29 3.71 -7.99 0.11
N GLY A 30 4.87 -8.20 0.71
CA GLY A 30 5.11 -9.31 1.63
C GLY A 30 4.18 -9.27 2.85
N ILE A 31 4.08 -8.13 3.53
CA ILE A 31 3.25 -7.95 4.73
C ILE A 31 1.76 -8.15 4.43
N LEU A 32 1.29 -7.63 3.30
CA LEU A 32 -0.13 -7.69 2.92
C LEU A 32 -0.49 -8.94 2.12
N SER A 33 0.47 -9.85 1.91
CA SER A 33 0.33 -11.05 1.07
C SER A 33 -0.32 -10.74 -0.28
N ALA A 34 0.18 -9.68 -0.93
CA ALA A 34 -0.31 -9.19 -2.21
C ALA A 34 0.88 -9.05 -3.18
N SER A 35 0.60 -8.97 -4.48
CA SER A 35 1.66 -8.69 -5.46
C SER A 35 2.09 -7.22 -5.40
N ILE A 36 3.36 -6.95 -5.74
CA ILE A 36 3.89 -5.58 -5.86
C ILE A 36 2.99 -4.72 -6.77
N SER A 37 2.51 -5.27 -7.89
CA SER A 37 1.59 -4.59 -8.80
C SER A 37 0.27 -4.20 -8.12
N THR A 38 -0.23 -5.04 -7.20
CA THR A 38 -1.43 -4.73 -6.41
C THR A 38 -1.16 -3.59 -5.44
N ILE A 39 0.00 -3.57 -4.79
CA ILE A 39 0.39 -2.50 -3.87
C ILE A 39 0.51 -1.16 -4.61
N ARG A 40 1.19 -1.13 -5.76
CA ARG A 40 1.29 0.09 -6.59
C ARG A 40 -0.08 0.63 -7.00
N LEU A 41 -0.97 -0.26 -7.43
CA LEU A 41 -2.34 0.11 -7.78
C LEU A 41 -3.09 0.67 -6.56
N ASP A 42 -2.96 0.03 -5.39
CA ASP A 42 -3.60 0.51 -4.17
C ASP A 42 -3.03 1.86 -3.71
N ARG A 43 -1.71 2.10 -3.82
CA ARG A 43 -1.10 3.42 -3.54
C ARG A 43 -1.64 4.51 -4.47
N ALA A 44 -1.73 4.22 -5.77
CA ALA A 44 -2.28 5.15 -6.76
C ALA A 44 -3.76 5.48 -6.49
N VAL A 45 -4.57 4.47 -6.14
CA VAL A 45 -5.98 4.64 -5.80
C VAL A 45 -6.16 5.46 -4.52
N LEU A 46 -5.26 5.30 -3.56
CA LEU A 46 -5.30 6.02 -2.28
C LEU A 46 -4.59 7.38 -2.34
N ALA A 47 -4.12 7.82 -3.52
CA ALA A 47 -3.34 9.04 -3.71
C ALA A 47 -2.15 9.15 -2.74
N VAL A 48 -1.52 8.01 -2.42
CA VAL A 48 -0.37 7.98 -1.52
C VAL A 48 0.89 8.26 -2.32
N PRO A 49 1.56 9.42 -2.13
CA PRO A 49 2.72 9.79 -2.93
C PRO A 49 3.84 8.77 -2.76
N GLU A 50 4.52 8.45 -3.86
CA GLU A 50 5.71 7.62 -3.83
C GLU A 50 6.83 8.34 -3.07
N LEU A 51 7.78 7.57 -2.54
CA LEU A 51 8.89 8.07 -1.73
C LEU A 51 9.65 9.24 -2.40
N ARG A 52 9.67 9.21 -3.73
CA ARG A 52 10.37 10.17 -4.59
C ARG A 52 9.72 11.56 -4.63
N GLU A 53 8.45 11.68 -4.28
CA GLU A 53 7.70 12.96 -4.27
C GLU A 53 7.50 13.52 -2.85
N ARG A 54 8.09 12.90 -1.81
CA ARG A 54 7.99 13.35 -0.41
C ARG A 54 9.11 14.30 0.01
N MET A 55 9.94 14.77 -0.94
CA MET A 55 11.01 15.76 -0.74
C MET A 55 10.72 17.05 -1.49
#